data_AF-E4XGI8-F1
#
_entry.id   AF-E4XGI8-F1
#
_cell.length_a   1.000
_cell.length_b   1.000
_cell.length_c   1.000
_cell.angle_alpha   90.00
_cell.angle_beta   90.00
_cell.angle_gamma   90.00
#
_symmetry.space_group_name_H-M   'P 1'
#
loop_
_entity.id
_entity.type
_entity.pdbx_description
1 polymer ?
#
loop_
_entity_poly.entity_id
_entity_poly.type
_entity_poly.pdbx_seq_one_letter_code
_entity_poly.pdbx_strand_id
1 'polypeptide(L)'
;MVFTAVKLNRTIVISPFFKHDIADPSSQGDGVALVDPYLRINIQKLRNVLAYDKPNYTPRGADSYEEKCALLAFPYNLVNFWSAAKKKGEDHELVKQIVAHTGRPPFVVDLARAFAKQELNGDYVSLHWRYNSGDWLHGICDKSGNTKEKLSEICTQIAMMKKPEVFASQISTFIDTIPGVNSIYIASPPSETEMLNKGRLYLAKTRPDIKVVLQSELIPFLHETFFIEGCKEHETESWDLLSLAEMEVAAESRIFLSSIGSSWSNNIKMERQLREISTDDEGNKVLLPTV
;
A
#
# COMPACT_ATOMS: atom_id res chain seq x y z
N MET A 1 -13.91 10.63 4.95
CA MET A 1 -14.05 12.05 5.37
C MET A 1 -14.18 12.98 4.17
N VAL A 2 -13.26 12.95 3.20
CA VAL A 2 -13.35 13.77 1.97
C VAL A 2 -14.71 13.64 1.28
N PHE A 3 -15.19 12.42 1.06
CA PHE A 3 -16.52 12.18 0.46
C PHE A 3 -17.65 12.93 1.18
N THR A 4 -17.70 12.81 2.50
CA THR A 4 -18.72 13.47 3.33
C THR A 4 -18.58 14.99 3.27
N ALA A 5 -17.35 15.51 3.28
CA ALA A 5 -17.10 16.95 3.17
C ALA A 5 -17.59 17.51 1.82
N VAL A 6 -17.39 16.79 0.71
CA VAL A 6 -17.91 17.18 -0.61
C VAL A 6 -19.44 17.19 -0.62
N LYS A 7 -20.07 16.10 -0.18
CA LYS A 7 -21.54 15.99 -0.16
C LYS A 7 -22.20 17.04 0.72
N LEU A 8 -21.55 17.46 1.80
CA LEU A 8 -22.06 18.50 2.70
C LEU A 8 -21.62 19.91 2.32
N ASN A 9 -20.84 20.08 1.24
CA ASN A 9 -20.22 21.34 0.85
C ASN A 9 -19.50 22.03 2.03
N ARG A 10 -18.65 21.28 2.73
CA ARG A 10 -17.87 21.73 3.89
C ARG A 10 -16.39 21.71 3.59
N THR A 11 -15.67 22.70 4.13
CA THR A 11 -14.21 22.67 4.24
C THR A 11 -13.80 21.48 5.09
N ILE A 12 -12.78 20.74 4.62
CA ILE A 12 -12.18 19.66 5.41
C ILE A 12 -10.92 20.16 6.11
N VAL A 13 -10.85 19.92 7.42
CA VAL A 13 -9.61 20.02 8.18
C VAL A 13 -9.03 18.61 8.24
N ILE A 14 -7.89 18.38 7.58
CA ILE A 14 -7.26 17.06 7.53
C ILE A 14 -6.39 16.91 8.77
N SER A 15 -6.76 15.96 9.62
CA SER A 15 -5.93 15.57 10.75
C SER A 15 -4.57 15.03 10.28
N PRO A 16 -3.50 15.18 11.07
CA PRO A 16 -2.26 14.45 10.82
C PRO A 16 -2.52 12.95 10.69
N PHE A 17 -1.68 12.28 9.91
CA PHE A 17 -1.67 10.83 9.86
C PHE A 17 -0.93 10.29 11.07
N PHE A 18 -1.30 9.08 11.49
CA PHE A 18 -0.65 8.39 12.61
C PHE A 18 0.22 7.28 12.07
N LYS A 19 1.45 7.17 12.58
CA LYS A 19 2.27 5.97 12.38
C LYS A 19 2.08 5.01 13.56
N HIS A 20 1.96 3.72 13.26
CA HIS A 20 1.87 2.68 14.27
C HIS A 20 3.29 2.30 14.71
N ASP A 21 3.55 2.44 16.01
CA ASP A 21 4.85 2.23 16.67
C ASP A 21 5.33 0.77 16.64
N ILE A 22 4.41 -0.19 16.78
CA ILE A 22 4.73 -1.62 16.99
C ILE A 22 5.64 -2.22 15.90
N ALA A 23 5.57 -1.72 14.66
CA ALA A 23 6.30 -2.28 13.52
C ALA A 23 7.24 -1.28 12.83
N ASP A 24 7.32 -0.04 13.30
CA ASP A 24 8.20 0.99 12.76
C ASP A 24 9.45 1.12 13.65
N PRO A 25 10.64 0.68 13.19
CA PRO A 25 11.89 0.80 13.94
C PRO A 25 12.26 2.26 14.27
N SER A 26 11.71 3.24 13.55
CA SER A 26 11.95 4.67 13.76
C SER A 26 11.02 5.30 14.80
N SER A 27 10.10 4.55 15.40
CA SER A 27 9.07 5.09 16.31
C SER A 27 9.59 5.50 17.69
N GLN A 28 10.84 5.18 18.05
CA GLN A 28 11.48 5.49 19.36
C GLN A 28 10.64 5.17 20.62
N GLY A 29 9.57 4.37 20.51
CA GLY A 29 8.65 4.08 21.61
C GLY A 29 7.60 5.16 21.90
N ASP A 30 7.51 6.21 21.08
CA ASP A 30 6.40 7.16 21.14
C ASP A 30 5.14 6.49 20.57
N GLY A 31 4.16 6.24 21.43
CA GLY A 31 2.98 5.43 21.09
C GLY A 31 2.14 5.94 19.90
N VAL A 32 2.37 7.18 19.46
CA VAL A 32 1.78 7.77 18.25
C VAL A 32 2.70 8.88 17.73
N ALA A 33 3.32 8.72 16.56
CA ALA A 33 3.94 9.86 15.87
C ALA A 33 3.03 10.39 14.76
N LEU A 34 3.06 11.71 14.60
CA LEU A 34 2.23 12.44 13.65
C LEU A 34 3.00 12.67 12.36
N VAL A 35 2.35 12.39 11.23
CA VAL A 35 2.87 12.62 9.89
C VAL A 35 2.04 13.70 9.23
N ASP A 36 2.68 14.74 8.69
CA ASP A 36 1.99 15.83 8.01
C ASP A 36 1.26 15.29 6.76
N PRO A 37 -0.01 15.66 6.53
CA PRO A 37 -0.76 15.25 5.36
C PRO A 37 -0.07 15.43 4.01
N TYR A 38 0.76 16.46 3.82
CA TYR A 38 1.43 16.65 2.51
C TYR A 38 2.41 15.52 2.15
N LEU A 39 2.88 14.75 3.14
CA LEU A 39 3.74 13.59 2.92
C LEU A 39 2.97 12.37 2.42
N ARG A 40 1.64 12.32 2.61
CA ARG A 40 0.78 11.16 2.31
C ARG A 40 -0.15 11.38 1.13
N ILE A 41 -0.58 12.62 0.91
CA ILE A 41 -1.57 12.96 -0.12
C ILE A 41 -1.19 14.23 -0.89
N ASN A 42 -1.61 14.31 -2.15
CA ASN A 42 -1.44 15.50 -2.96
C ASN A 42 -2.43 16.61 -2.55
N ILE A 43 -2.01 17.46 -1.61
CA ILE A 43 -2.83 18.57 -1.09
C ILE A 43 -3.24 19.56 -2.18
N GLN A 44 -2.38 19.81 -3.16
CA GLN A 44 -2.69 20.73 -4.26
C GLN A 44 -3.83 20.21 -5.13
N LYS A 45 -3.83 18.91 -5.46
CA LYS A 45 -4.95 18.29 -6.19
C LYS A 45 -6.21 18.26 -5.34
N LEU A 46 -6.11 17.94 -4.05
CA LEU A 46 -7.30 17.89 -3.18
C LEU A 46 -8.04 19.24 -3.11
N ARG A 47 -7.31 20.36 -3.18
CA ARG A 47 -7.89 21.72 -3.25
C ARG A 47 -8.80 21.96 -4.45
N ASN A 48 -8.68 21.16 -5.52
CA ASN A 48 -9.55 21.28 -6.70
C ASN A 48 -10.93 20.66 -6.47
N VAL A 49 -11.08 19.80 -5.46
CA VAL A 49 -12.35 19.12 -5.12
C VAL A 49 -13.02 19.76 -3.91
N LEU A 50 -12.23 20.39 -3.03
CA LEU A 50 -12.70 21.00 -1.78
C LEU A 50 -11.88 22.23 -1.40
N ALA A 51 -12.50 23.18 -0.70
CA ALA A 51 -11.74 24.13 0.11
C ALA A 51 -10.99 23.36 1.22
N TYR A 52 -9.68 23.60 1.32
CA TYR A 52 -8.80 23.00 2.33
C TYR A 52 -8.12 24.08 3.14
N ASP A 53 -8.17 23.95 4.46
CA ASP A 53 -7.42 24.79 5.39
C ASP A 53 -6.41 23.93 6.18
N LYS A 54 -5.16 24.39 6.25
CA LYS A 54 -4.12 23.70 7.05
C LYS A 54 -4.29 24.22 8.48
N PRO A 55 -4.58 23.37 9.47
CA PRO A 55 -4.68 23.86 10.83
C PRO A 55 -3.32 24.36 11.30
N ASN A 56 -3.23 25.63 11.71
CA ASN A 56 -2.14 26.12 12.57
C ASN A 56 -2.36 25.51 13.96
N TYR A 57 -1.99 24.24 14.12
CA TYR A 57 -2.26 23.51 15.35
C TYR A 57 -1.24 23.89 16.44
N THR A 58 -1.61 24.85 17.29
CA THR A 58 -1.27 24.76 18.71
C THR A 58 -2.54 24.26 19.41
N PRO A 59 -2.53 23.13 20.14
CA PRO A 59 -3.67 22.75 20.96
C PRO A 59 -3.80 23.77 22.10
N ARG A 60 -4.47 24.89 21.83
CA ARG A 60 -4.96 25.80 22.86
C ARG A 60 -6.42 25.51 23.07
N GLY A 61 -6.74 25.01 24.26
CA GLY A 61 -8.03 25.10 24.92
C GLY A 61 -9.25 24.76 24.07
N ALA A 62 -9.75 23.54 24.23
CA ALA A 62 -11.14 23.22 23.94
C ALA A 62 -12.14 24.00 24.86
N ASP A 63 -11.64 24.89 25.71
CA ASP A 63 -12.39 25.55 26.79
C ASP A 63 -12.91 26.96 26.44
N SER A 64 -12.66 27.51 25.24
CA SER A 64 -13.02 28.91 24.94
C SER A 64 -13.86 29.18 23.68
N TYR A 65 -14.54 28.18 23.13
CA TYR A 65 -15.56 28.44 22.11
C TYR A 65 -16.95 28.26 22.71
N GLU A 66 -17.68 29.38 22.88
CA GLU A 66 -19.12 29.35 23.21
C GLU A 66 -19.97 28.75 22.08
N GLU A 67 -19.41 28.64 20.87
CA GLU A 67 -20.04 27.94 19.74
C GLU A 67 -19.51 26.50 19.64
N LYS A 68 -20.40 25.53 19.90
CA LYS A 68 -20.10 24.10 19.74
C LYS A 68 -19.94 23.75 18.26
N CYS A 69 -18.72 23.79 17.74
CA CYS A 69 -18.41 23.23 16.42
C CYS A 69 -18.64 21.71 16.45
N ALA A 70 -19.55 21.22 15.62
CA ALA A 70 -19.75 19.78 15.43
C ALA A 70 -18.52 19.20 14.71
N LEU A 71 -17.62 18.60 15.48
CA LEU A 71 -16.46 17.88 14.96
C LEU A 71 -16.92 16.48 14.55
N LEU A 72 -16.99 16.21 13.24
CA LEU A 72 -17.28 14.88 12.72
C LEU A 72 -16.03 13.99 12.83
N ALA A 73 -15.68 13.60 14.05
CA ALA A 73 -14.70 12.55 14.28
C ALA A 73 -15.37 11.21 13.97
N PHE A 74 -14.81 10.45 13.02
CA PHE A 74 -15.32 9.14 12.58
C PHE A 74 -16.75 9.21 12.04
N PRO A 75 -16.95 9.40 10.72
CA PRO A 75 -18.30 9.48 10.15
C PRO A 75 -18.97 8.10 10.17
N TYR A 76 -19.47 7.63 11.33
CA TYR A 76 -20.26 6.43 11.67
C TYR A 76 -20.57 5.40 10.57
N ASN A 77 -19.60 4.98 9.76
CA ASN A 77 -19.85 4.33 8.46
C ASN A 77 -20.97 5.00 7.62
N LEU A 78 -21.21 6.31 7.80
CA LEU A 78 -22.29 7.08 7.15
C LEU A 78 -22.22 6.94 5.62
N VAL A 79 -21.01 6.74 5.12
CA VAL A 79 -20.76 6.39 3.73
C VAL A 79 -19.88 5.15 3.72
N ASN A 80 -20.42 4.07 3.16
CA ASN A 80 -19.60 2.92 2.80
C ASN A 80 -18.85 3.24 1.50
N PHE A 81 -17.67 3.84 1.64
CA PHE A 81 -16.82 4.27 0.51
C PHE A 81 -16.56 3.13 -0.48
N TRP A 82 -16.38 1.90 0.01
CA TRP A 82 -16.18 0.71 -0.82
C TRP A 82 -17.42 0.32 -1.62
N SER A 83 -18.61 0.47 -1.03
CA SER A 83 -19.87 0.25 -1.76
C SER A 83 -20.05 1.32 -2.84
N ALA A 84 -19.75 2.58 -2.55
CA ALA A 84 -19.82 3.68 -3.50
C ALA A 84 -18.82 3.47 -4.66
N ALA A 85 -17.61 3.00 -4.36
CA ALA A 85 -16.61 2.67 -5.38
C ALA A 85 -17.07 1.57 -6.35
N LYS A 86 -17.92 0.63 -5.93
CA LYS A 86 -18.36 -0.51 -6.75
C LYS A 86 -19.62 -0.24 -7.58
N LYS A 87 -20.55 0.58 -7.09
CA LYS A 87 -21.87 0.78 -7.70
C LYS A 87 -21.85 1.98 -8.63
N LYS A 88 -21.99 1.76 -9.95
CA LYS A 88 -22.10 2.86 -10.93
C LYS A 88 -23.18 3.87 -10.52
N GLY A 89 -22.90 5.16 -10.71
CA GLY A 89 -23.78 6.27 -10.34
C GLY A 89 -23.01 7.49 -9.84
N GLU A 90 -23.72 8.51 -9.36
CA GLU A 90 -23.12 9.78 -8.90
C GLU A 90 -22.09 9.58 -7.79
N ASP A 91 -22.36 8.66 -6.85
CA ASP A 91 -21.43 8.37 -5.76
C ASP A 91 -20.16 7.68 -6.25
N HIS A 92 -20.23 6.87 -7.30
CA HIS A 92 -19.06 6.27 -7.93
C HIS A 92 -18.20 7.31 -8.64
N GLU A 93 -18.82 8.22 -9.40
CA GLU A 93 -18.09 9.32 -10.04
C GLU A 93 -17.44 10.23 -9.01
N LEU A 94 -18.12 10.51 -7.89
CA LEU A 94 -17.53 11.26 -6.79
C LEU A 94 -16.34 10.52 -6.17
N VAL A 95 -16.45 9.21 -5.92
CA VAL A 95 -15.32 8.41 -5.42
C VAL A 95 -14.15 8.41 -6.41
N LYS A 96 -14.42 8.26 -7.71
CA LYS A 96 -13.41 8.33 -8.78
C LYS A 96 -12.68 9.67 -8.76
N GLN A 97 -13.42 10.77 -8.65
CA GLN A 97 -12.84 12.11 -8.50
C GLN A 97 -12.02 12.26 -7.22
N ILE A 98 -12.51 11.77 -6.08
CA ILE A 98 -11.78 11.83 -4.81
C ILE A 98 -10.45 11.10 -4.93
N VAL A 99 -10.46 9.86 -5.39
CA VAL A 99 -9.23 9.05 -5.54
C VAL A 99 -8.24 9.73 -6.49
N ALA A 100 -8.70 10.31 -7.60
CA ALA A 100 -7.86 11.06 -8.54
C ALA A 100 -7.20 12.31 -7.91
N HIS A 101 -7.81 12.90 -6.87
CA HIS A 101 -7.34 14.10 -6.20
C HIS A 101 -6.72 13.88 -4.82
N THR A 102 -6.84 12.67 -4.26
CA THR A 102 -6.16 12.24 -3.03
C THR A 102 -5.05 11.24 -3.30
N GLY A 103 -4.56 11.19 -4.54
CA GLY A 103 -3.41 10.37 -4.91
C GLY A 103 -2.15 10.75 -4.12
N ARG A 104 -1.12 9.94 -4.28
CA ARG A 104 0.18 10.13 -3.62
C ARG A 104 0.80 11.48 -4.04
N PRO A 105 1.65 12.10 -3.20
CA PRO A 105 2.31 13.35 -3.53
C PRO A 105 3.18 13.22 -4.80
N PRO A 106 3.34 14.30 -5.60
CA PRO A 106 4.11 14.24 -6.85
C PRO A 106 5.52 13.68 -6.69
N PHE A 107 6.23 14.05 -5.62
CA PHE A 107 7.58 13.55 -5.37
C PHE A 107 7.63 12.03 -5.15
N VAL A 108 6.61 11.43 -4.52
CA VAL A 108 6.50 9.96 -4.38
C VAL A 108 6.25 9.32 -5.73
N VAL A 109 5.37 9.93 -6.53
CA VAL A 109 5.05 9.45 -7.88
C VAL A 109 6.28 9.46 -8.78
N ASP A 110 7.03 10.57 -8.77
CA ASP A 110 8.24 10.73 -9.57
C ASP A 110 9.34 9.76 -9.13
N LEU A 111 9.51 9.59 -7.81
CA LEU A 111 10.45 8.62 -7.23
C LEU A 111 10.12 7.18 -7.64
N ALA A 112 8.87 6.75 -7.47
CA ALA A 112 8.44 5.39 -7.81
C ALA A 112 8.58 5.11 -9.31
N ARG A 113 8.29 6.10 -10.16
CA ARG A 113 8.47 5.99 -11.62
C ARG A 113 9.94 5.91 -12.01
N ALA A 114 10.79 6.74 -11.40
CA ALA A 114 12.23 6.68 -11.63
C ALA A 114 12.81 5.33 -11.21
N PHE A 115 12.41 4.85 -10.03
CA PHE A 115 12.77 3.51 -9.54
C PHE A 115 12.31 2.41 -10.49
N ALA A 116 11.03 2.40 -10.88
CA ALA A 116 10.49 1.38 -11.78
C ALA A 116 11.19 1.41 -13.14
N LYS A 117 11.50 2.60 -13.69
CA LYS A 117 12.23 2.73 -14.95
C LYS A 117 13.67 2.19 -14.85
N GLN A 118 14.32 2.34 -13.71
CA GLN A 118 15.68 1.86 -13.49
C GLN A 118 15.72 0.35 -13.22
N GLU A 119 14.82 -0.13 -12.36
CA GLU A 119 14.89 -1.48 -11.81
C GLU A 119 13.95 -2.48 -12.47
N LEU A 120 12.86 -2.04 -13.10
CA LEU A 120 11.86 -2.92 -13.71
C LEU A 120 11.90 -2.78 -15.23
N ASN A 121 11.64 -3.89 -15.93
CA ASN A 121 11.73 -3.96 -17.37
C ASN A 121 10.36 -3.73 -18.01
N GLY A 122 10.08 -2.51 -18.49
CA GLY A 122 8.83 -2.22 -19.19
C GLY A 122 7.61 -2.58 -18.34
N ASP A 123 6.73 -3.46 -18.84
CA ASP A 123 5.62 -4.00 -18.08
C ASP A 123 6.11 -4.99 -17.01
N TYR A 124 5.58 -4.86 -15.80
CA TYR A 124 5.94 -5.71 -14.66
C TYR A 124 4.72 -6.15 -13.86
N VAL A 125 4.89 -7.24 -13.12
CA VAL A 125 3.96 -7.67 -12.08
C VAL A 125 4.36 -7.00 -10.76
N SER A 126 3.39 -6.56 -9.97
CA SER A 126 3.64 -6.22 -8.57
C SER A 126 2.94 -7.22 -7.66
N LEU A 127 3.60 -7.61 -6.57
CA LEU A 127 3.10 -8.54 -5.58
C LEU A 127 3.17 -7.90 -4.20
N HIS A 128 2.06 -7.93 -3.46
CA HIS A 128 2.09 -7.66 -2.04
C HIS A 128 2.22 -8.97 -1.26
N TRP A 129 3.37 -9.16 -0.61
CA TRP A 129 3.67 -10.30 0.26
C TRP A 129 3.48 -9.90 1.73
N ARG A 130 2.37 -10.32 2.36
CA ARG A 130 2.04 -9.96 3.75
C ARG A 130 2.08 -11.14 4.72
N TYR A 131 2.72 -12.24 4.38
CA TYR A 131 2.64 -13.48 5.16
C TYR A 131 3.63 -13.54 6.34
N ASN A 132 3.85 -12.42 7.02
CA ASN A 132 4.74 -12.36 8.17
C ASN A 132 4.09 -13.02 9.40
N SER A 133 4.91 -13.75 10.16
CA SER A 133 4.47 -14.54 11.32
C SER A 133 3.87 -13.69 12.44
N GLY A 134 4.43 -12.51 12.69
CA GLY A 134 4.06 -11.64 13.83
C GLY A 134 2.82 -10.76 13.66
N ASP A 135 2.19 -10.71 12.48
CA ASP A 135 0.96 -9.92 12.25
C ASP A 135 -0.11 -10.80 11.58
N TRP A 136 0.09 -11.09 10.29
CA TRP A 136 -0.95 -11.71 9.48
C TRP A 136 -1.20 -13.17 9.84
N LEU A 137 -0.13 -13.97 10.01
CA LEU A 137 -0.29 -15.39 10.35
C LEU A 137 -0.82 -15.56 11.77
N HIS A 138 -0.40 -14.73 12.74
CA HIS A 138 -0.97 -14.78 14.09
C HIS A 138 -2.48 -14.47 14.11
N GLY A 139 -2.92 -13.52 13.29
CA GLY A 139 -4.34 -13.14 13.19
C GLY A 139 -5.25 -14.16 12.49
N ILE A 140 -4.69 -15.08 11.70
CA ILE A 140 -5.46 -15.97 10.79
C ILE A 140 -5.13 -17.45 11.00
N CYS A 141 -3.85 -17.82 11.10
CA CYS A 141 -3.39 -19.20 11.27
C CYS A 141 -3.39 -19.66 12.74
N ASP A 142 -3.27 -18.74 13.71
CA ASP A 142 -3.19 -19.10 15.14
C ASP A 142 -4.56 -19.06 15.87
N LYS A 143 -5.65 -18.70 15.18
CA LYS A 143 -6.99 -18.69 15.79
C LYS A 143 -7.61 -20.08 15.84
N SER A 144 -8.00 -20.53 17.04
CA SER A 144 -8.73 -21.78 17.27
C SER A 144 -10.24 -21.63 16.95
N GLY A 145 -10.78 -22.45 16.03
CA GLY A 145 -12.22 -22.48 15.70
C GLY A 145 -12.60 -23.32 14.47
N ASN A 146 -13.91 -23.48 14.21
CA ASN A 146 -14.51 -24.37 13.19
C ASN A 146 -14.21 -24.01 11.70
N THR A 147 -13.49 -22.93 11.42
CA THR A 147 -12.95 -22.57 10.08
C THR A 147 -11.60 -23.24 9.77
N LYS A 148 -11.23 -24.26 10.57
CA LYS A 148 -9.89 -24.89 10.64
C LYS A 148 -9.36 -25.44 9.32
N GLU A 149 -10.17 -26.10 8.49
CA GLU A 149 -9.66 -26.84 7.33
C GLU A 149 -9.13 -25.91 6.23
N LYS A 150 -9.96 -25.00 5.72
CA LYS A 150 -9.56 -24.03 4.68
C LYS A 150 -8.47 -23.05 5.14
N LEU A 151 -8.50 -22.65 6.41
CA LEU A 151 -7.45 -21.78 6.96
C LEU A 151 -6.14 -22.56 7.12
N SER A 152 -6.18 -23.81 7.59
CA SER A 152 -4.98 -24.66 7.66
C SER A 152 -4.39 -24.96 6.28
N GLU A 153 -5.23 -25.07 5.25
CA GLU A 153 -4.77 -25.29 3.88
C GLU A 153 -3.97 -24.09 3.37
N ILE A 154 -4.53 -22.88 3.46
CA ILE A 154 -3.81 -21.65 3.07
C ILE A 154 -2.53 -21.48 3.88
N CYS A 155 -2.56 -21.74 5.20
CA CYS A 155 -1.37 -21.65 6.03
C CYS A 155 -0.31 -22.70 5.62
N THR A 156 -0.72 -23.92 5.25
CA THR A 156 0.16 -24.96 4.69
C THR A 156 0.77 -24.51 3.36
N GLN A 157 -0.05 -24.00 2.46
CA GLN A 157 0.41 -23.50 1.15
C GLN A 157 1.40 -22.35 1.29
N ILE A 158 1.14 -21.42 2.21
CA ILE A 158 2.07 -20.32 2.54
C ILE A 158 3.38 -20.90 3.08
N ALA A 159 3.32 -21.84 4.03
CA ALA A 159 4.52 -22.48 4.58
C ALA A 159 5.34 -23.19 3.51
N MET A 160 4.69 -23.84 2.53
CA MET A 160 5.34 -24.40 1.35
C MET A 160 5.95 -23.31 0.47
N MET A 161 5.21 -22.24 0.20
CA MET A 161 5.66 -21.11 -0.61
C MET A 161 6.85 -20.36 0.01
N LYS A 162 7.08 -20.47 1.33
CA LYS A 162 8.29 -19.95 1.99
C LYS A 162 9.57 -20.75 1.66
N LYS A 163 9.46 -21.93 1.03
CA LYS A 163 10.61 -22.69 0.55
C LYS A 163 11.14 -22.07 -0.74
N PRO A 164 12.45 -21.78 -0.86
CA PRO A 164 13.01 -21.08 -2.03
C PRO A 164 12.69 -21.74 -3.38
N GLU A 165 12.73 -23.07 -3.45
CA GLU A 165 12.44 -23.84 -4.66
C GLU A 165 10.97 -23.76 -5.08
N VAL A 166 10.06 -23.76 -4.11
CA VAL A 166 8.62 -23.63 -4.37
C VAL A 166 8.30 -22.21 -4.79
N PHE A 167 8.84 -21.21 -4.06
CA PHE A 167 8.73 -19.80 -4.42
C PHE A 167 9.15 -19.56 -5.87
N ALA A 168 10.34 -20.00 -6.24
CA ALA A 168 10.88 -19.82 -7.58
C ALA A 168 9.99 -20.50 -8.64
N SER A 169 9.56 -21.73 -8.40
CA SER A 169 8.70 -22.47 -9.32
C SER A 169 7.35 -21.78 -9.54
N GLN A 170 6.70 -21.30 -8.47
CA GLN A 170 5.40 -20.64 -8.56
C GLN A 170 5.50 -19.28 -9.25
N ILE A 171 6.52 -18.45 -8.93
CA ILE A 171 6.75 -17.18 -9.61
C ILE A 171 7.06 -17.40 -11.10
N SER A 172 7.95 -18.35 -11.42
CA SER A 172 8.27 -18.70 -12.82
C SER A 172 7.01 -19.09 -13.60
N THR A 173 6.23 -20.02 -13.04
CA THR A 173 5.03 -20.55 -13.68
C THR A 173 4.02 -19.43 -13.95
N PHE A 174 3.81 -18.54 -12.98
CA PHE A 174 2.90 -17.42 -13.13
C PHE A 174 3.38 -16.42 -14.19
N ILE A 175 4.66 -16.04 -14.17
CA ILE A 175 5.22 -15.10 -15.14
C ILE A 175 5.14 -15.66 -16.58
N ASP A 176 5.33 -16.96 -16.76
CA ASP A 176 5.20 -17.61 -18.07
C ASP A 176 3.77 -17.51 -18.66
N THR A 177 2.76 -17.23 -17.84
CA THR A 177 1.39 -16.98 -18.31
C THR A 177 1.17 -15.57 -18.87
N ILE A 178 2.16 -14.67 -18.73
CA ILE A 178 2.02 -13.23 -19.04
C ILE A 178 3.01 -12.84 -20.15
N PRO A 179 2.57 -12.79 -21.42
CA PRO A 179 3.45 -12.45 -22.53
C PRO A 179 4.10 -11.07 -22.36
N GLY A 180 5.42 -11.03 -22.57
CA GLY A 180 6.22 -9.80 -22.57
C GLY A 180 6.62 -9.29 -21.19
N VAL A 181 6.23 -9.96 -20.10
CA VAL A 181 6.63 -9.58 -18.74
C VAL A 181 7.71 -10.52 -18.23
N ASN A 182 8.81 -9.95 -17.76
CA ASN A 182 9.92 -10.70 -17.17
C ASN A 182 10.44 -10.06 -15.87
N SER A 183 9.70 -9.11 -15.30
CA SER A 183 10.06 -8.48 -14.04
C SER A 183 8.90 -8.44 -13.06
N ILE A 184 9.22 -8.65 -11.80
CA ILE A 184 8.27 -8.61 -10.69
C ILE A 184 8.84 -7.77 -9.54
N TYR A 185 8.04 -6.83 -9.04
CA TYR A 185 8.30 -6.14 -7.79
C TYR A 185 7.54 -6.80 -6.64
N ILE A 186 8.20 -7.03 -5.50
CA ILE A 186 7.57 -7.63 -4.31
C ILE A 186 7.68 -6.67 -3.13
N ALA A 187 6.54 -6.09 -2.75
CA ALA A 187 6.38 -5.32 -1.53
C ALA A 187 6.17 -6.26 -0.35
N SER A 188 6.92 -6.08 0.74
CA SER A 188 6.84 -6.98 1.91
C SER A 188 7.11 -6.27 3.23
N PRO A 189 6.71 -6.85 4.37
CA PRO A 189 7.27 -6.48 5.66
C PRO A 189 8.78 -6.78 5.73
N PRO A 190 9.59 -5.96 6.42
CA PRO A 190 11.03 -6.19 6.54
C PRO A 190 11.41 -7.58 7.06
N SER A 191 10.58 -8.17 7.93
CA SER A 191 10.79 -9.52 8.48
C SER A 191 10.76 -10.65 7.46
N GLU A 192 10.23 -10.42 6.25
CA GLU A 192 10.18 -11.42 5.18
C GLU A 192 11.33 -11.28 4.17
N THR A 193 12.17 -10.24 4.30
CA THR A 193 13.26 -9.92 3.37
C THR A 193 14.25 -11.08 3.17
N GLU A 194 14.61 -11.78 4.25
CA GLU A 194 15.56 -12.90 4.16
C GLU A 194 14.99 -14.05 3.32
N MET A 195 13.72 -14.40 3.54
CA MET A 195 13.04 -15.47 2.81
C MET A 195 12.93 -15.12 1.33
N LEU A 196 12.45 -13.92 1.01
CA LEU A 196 12.30 -13.45 -0.36
C LEU A 196 13.64 -13.40 -1.11
N ASN A 197 14.72 -13.00 -0.44
CA ASN A 197 16.06 -13.04 -1.02
C ASN A 197 16.52 -14.46 -1.37
N LYS A 198 16.28 -15.43 -0.49
CA LYS A 198 16.61 -16.84 -0.78
C LYS A 198 15.83 -17.35 -2.00
N GLY A 199 14.53 -17.03 -2.08
CA GLY A 199 13.68 -17.36 -3.24
C GLY A 199 14.17 -16.70 -4.53
N ARG A 200 14.48 -15.40 -4.50
CA ARG A 200 15.07 -14.64 -5.61
C ARG A 200 16.37 -15.27 -6.11
N LEU A 201 17.29 -15.59 -5.21
CA LEU A 201 18.58 -16.19 -5.57
C LEU A 201 18.41 -17.59 -6.19
N TYR A 202 17.42 -18.35 -5.74
CA TYR A 202 17.09 -19.63 -6.35
C TYR A 202 16.49 -19.46 -7.75
N LEU A 203 15.56 -18.51 -7.92
CA LEU A 203 14.96 -18.20 -9.22
C LEU A 203 16.01 -17.72 -10.22
N ALA A 204 16.91 -16.81 -9.83
CA ALA A 204 17.95 -16.30 -10.71
C ALA A 204 18.90 -17.39 -11.25
N LYS A 205 19.05 -18.52 -10.54
CA LYS A 205 19.82 -19.68 -11.01
C LYS A 205 19.09 -20.52 -12.06
N THR A 206 17.76 -20.55 -11.99
CA THR A 206 16.91 -21.43 -12.82
C THR A 206 16.24 -20.69 -13.98
N ARG A 207 15.96 -19.40 -13.79
CA ARG A 207 15.30 -18.47 -14.70
C ARG A 207 15.97 -17.08 -14.61
N PRO A 208 17.23 -16.94 -15.09
CA PRO A 208 17.94 -15.67 -15.06
C PRO A 208 17.28 -14.58 -15.90
N ASP A 209 16.36 -14.96 -16.79
CA ASP A 209 15.53 -14.04 -17.58
C ASP A 209 14.46 -13.31 -16.74
N ILE A 210 14.09 -13.84 -15.57
CA ILE A 210 13.11 -13.20 -14.68
C ILE A 210 13.81 -12.37 -13.61
N LYS A 211 13.59 -11.05 -13.63
CA LYS A 211 14.11 -10.12 -12.61
C LYS A 211 13.12 -9.98 -11.45
N VAL A 212 13.55 -10.34 -10.24
CA VAL A 212 12.81 -10.09 -8.99
C VAL A 212 13.43 -8.90 -8.27
N VAL A 213 12.64 -7.86 -8.07
CA VAL A 213 13.00 -6.64 -7.35
C VAL A 213 12.24 -6.60 -6.04
N LEU A 214 12.93 -6.27 -4.96
CA LEU A 214 12.42 -6.23 -3.59
C LEU A 214 12.59 -4.83 -2.99
N GLN A 215 12.07 -4.66 -1.78
CA GLN A 215 12.33 -3.46 -0.97
C GLN A 215 13.83 -3.17 -0.75
N SER A 216 14.71 -4.19 -0.85
CA SER A 216 16.16 -4.02 -0.68
C SER A 216 16.80 -3.15 -1.76
N GLU A 217 16.16 -3.04 -2.93
CA GLU A 217 16.58 -2.12 -3.98
C GLU A 217 15.90 -0.75 -3.84
N LEU A 218 14.66 -0.69 -3.35
CA LEU A 218 13.92 0.57 -3.20
C LEU A 218 14.41 1.43 -2.04
N ILE A 219 14.80 0.82 -0.91
CA ILE A 219 15.33 1.54 0.26
C ILE A 219 16.57 2.39 -0.07
N PRO A 220 17.65 1.83 -0.66
CA PRO A 220 18.81 2.64 -1.01
C PRO A 220 18.46 3.69 -2.08
N PHE A 221 17.61 3.35 -3.05
CA PHE A 221 17.15 4.30 -4.08
C PHE A 221 16.41 5.50 -3.46
N LEU A 222 15.51 5.24 -2.50
CA LEU A 222 14.81 6.27 -1.73
C LEU A 222 15.81 7.14 -0.96
N HIS A 223 16.78 6.51 -0.31
CA HIS A 223 17.77 7.23 0.48
C HIS A 223 18.64 8.16 -0.37
N GLU A 224 19.15 7.66 -1.49
CA GLU A 224 19.97 8.44 -2.43
C GLU A 224 19.17 9.56 -3.09
N THR A 225 17.97 9.27 -3.61
CA THR A 225 17.20 10.23 -4.42
C THR A 225 16.46 11.26 -3.57
N PHE A 226 16.07 10.93 -2.33
CA PHE A 226 15.20 11.79 -1.53
C PHE A 226 15.91 12.42 -0.33
N PHE A 227 16.63 11.63 0.47
CA PHE A 227 17.24 12.15 1.70
C PHE A 227 18.56 12.88 1.45
N ILE A 228 19.37 12.42 0.50
CA ILE A 228 20.64 13.08 0.16
C ILE A 228 20.39 14.35 -0.67
N GLU A 229 19.43 14.35 -1.59
CA GLU A 229 19.21 15.45 -2.53
C GLU A 229 18.36 16.62 -1.99
N GLY A 230 17.79 16.53 -0.78
CA GLY A 230 17.20 17.72 -0.15
C GLY A 230 16.12 17.55 0.91
N CYS A 231 15.68 16.33 1.23
CA CYS A 231 14.60 16.12 2.21
C CYS A 231 15.08 15.39 3.48
N LYS A 232 16.31 15.67 3.93
CA LYS A 232 16.96 14.99 5.06
C LYS A 232 16.15 15.09 6.36
N GLU A 233 15.42 16.19 6.55
CA GLU A 233 14.52 16.38 7.69
C GLU A 233 13.38 15.35 7.78
N HIS A 234 13.12 14.60 6.70
CA HIS A 234 12.07 13.58 6.63
C HIS A 234 12.59 12.14 6.77
N GLU A 235 13.84 11.96 7.17
CA GLU A 235 14.45 10.64 7.33
C GLU A 235 13.68 9.75 8.33
N THR A 236 13.05 10.36 9.34
CA THR A 236 12.19 9.70 10.33
C THR A 236 10.86 9.20 9.76
N GLU A 237 10.47 9.65 8.56
CA GLU A 237 9.29 9.18 7.82
C GLU A 237 9.67 8.20 6.69
N SER A 238 10.91 7.74 6.62
CA SER A 238 11.42 6.86 5.57
C SER A 238 10.59 5.60 5.34
N TRP A 239 10.08 4.96 6.40
CA TRP A 239 9.23 3.77 6.27
C TRP A 239 7.85 4.09 5.69
N ASP A 240 7.31 5.27 5.99
CA ASP A 240 6.04 5.72 5.44
C ASP A 240 6.18 6.12 3.98
N LEU A 241 7.28 6.79 3.64
CA LEU A 241 7.64 7.11 2.27
C LEU A 241 7.92 5.86 1.45
N LEU A 242 8.62 4.87 2.02
CA LEU A 242 8.81 3.55 1.41
C LEU A 242 7.44 2.91 1.11
N SER A 243 6.55 2.83 2.09
CA SER A 243 5.23 2.23 1.89
C SER A 243 4.42 2.94 0.80
N LEU A 244 4.47 4.28 0.74
CA LEU A 244 3.82 5.05 -0.32
C LEU A 244 4.46 4.80 -1.70
N ALA A 245 5.79 4.72 -1.77
CA ALA A 245 6.49 4.41 -3.02
C ALA A 245 6.14 3.00 -3.52
N GLU A 246 6.11 2.00 -2.64
CA GLU A 246 5.67 0.64 -2.97
C GLU A 246 4.22 0.61 -3.45
N MET A 247 3.36 1.40 -2.82
CA MET A 247 1.97 1.55 -3.24
C MET A 247 1.87 2.13 -4.65
N GLU A 248 2.71 3.10 -5.00
CA GLU A 248 2.74 3.68 -6.35
C GLU A 248 3.30 2.68 -7.38
N VAL A 249 4.40 1.98 -7.05
CA VAL A 249 4.93 0.89 -7.91
C VAL A 249 3.84 -0.16 -8.14
N ALA A 250 3.05 -0.52 -7.13
CA ALA A 250 1.94 -1.44 -7.31
C ALA A 250 0.77 -0.85 -8.11
N ALA A 251 0.50 0.45 -7.97
CA ALA A 251 -0.55 1.13 -8.72
C ALA A 251 -0.23 1.25 -10.21
N GLU A 252 1.04 1.36 -10.59
CA GLU A 252 1.51 1.51 -11.97
C GLU A 252 1.85 0.17 -12.66
N SER A 253 1.84 -0.96 -11.95
CA SER A 253 2.18 -2.25 -12.55
C SER A 253 1.15 -2.70 -13.60
N ARG A 254 1.54 -3.63 -14.50
CA ARG A 254 0.58 -4.22 -15.44
C ARG A 254 -0.43 -5.10 -14.71
N ILE A 255 0.06 -5.95 -13.82
CA ILE A 255 -0.75 -6.82 -12.97
C ILE A 255 -0.39 -6.56 -11.51
N PHE A 256 -1.39 -6.45 -10.65
CA PHE A 256 -1.20 -6.40 -9.21
C PHE A 256 -1.75 -7.65 -8.52
N LEU A 257 -0.87 -8.37 -7.83
CA LEU A 257 -1.18 -9.52 -6.99
C LEU A 257 -1.39 -9.10 -5.54
N SER A 258 -2.66 -8.93 -5.20
CA SER A 258 -3.10 -8.41 -3.90
C SER A 258 -3.04 -9.44 -2.77
N SER A 259 -2.61 -9.00 -1.58
CA SER A 259 -2.64 -9.86 -0.39
C SER A 259 -4.03 -9.94 0.22
N ILE A 260 -4.45 -11.16 0.58
CA ILE A 260 -5.74 -11.41 1.23
C ILE A 260 -5.81 -10.65 2.57
N GLY A 261 -6.96 -10.02 2.84
CA GLY A 261 -7.22 -9.34 4.11
C GLY A 261 -6.41 -8.05 4.34
N SER A 262 -5.65 -7.58 3.34
CA SER A 262 -4.84 -6.38 3.51
C SER A 262 -5.58 -5.10 3.11
N SER A 263 -5.72 -4.16 4.04
CA SER A 263 -6.21 -2.80 3.75
C SER A 263 -5.29 -2.06 2.76
N TRP A 264 -3.97 -2.26 2.89
CA TRP A 264 -2.97 -1.74 1.95
C TRP A 264 -3.26 -2.20 0.52
N SER A 265 -3.44 -3.51 0.30
CA SER A 265 -3.79 -4.03 -1.03
C SER A 265 -5.16 -3.55 -1.49
N ASN A 266 -6.15 -3.51 -0.60
CA ASN A 266 -7.49 -3.07 -0.98
C ASN A 266 -7.49 -1.63 -1.51
N ASN A 267 -6.69 -0.73 -0.93
CA ASN A 267 -6.56 0.64 -1.43
C ASN A 267 -6.05 0.67 -2.88
N ILE A 268 -5.00 -0.10 -3.18
CA ILE A 268 -4.44 -0.20 -4.54
C ILE A 268 -5.45 -0.81 -5.51
N LYS A 269 -6.13 -1.89 -5.12
CA LYS A 269 -7.16 -2.51 -5.98
C LYS A 269 -8.26 -1.54 -6.34
N MET A 270 -8.78 -0.79 -5.37
CA MET A 270 -9.82 0.21 -5.64
C MET A 270 -9.31 1.33 -6.52
N GLU A 271 -8.10 1.83 -6.28
CA GLU A 271 -7.48 2.83 -7.13
C GLU A 271 -7.37 2.35 -8.58
N ARG A 272 -6.80 1.16 -8.80
CA ARG A 272 -6.64 0.55 -10.13
C ARG A 272 -7.98 0.25 -10.81
N GLN A 273 -9.00 -0.16 -10.04
CA GLN A 273 -10.37 -0.36 -10.53
C GLN A 273 -10.99 0.95 -11.03
N LEU A 274 -10.86 2.03 -10.27
CA LEU A 274 -11.38 3.36 -10.63
C LEU A 274 -10.61 3.99 -11.80
N ARG A 275 -9.34 3.60 -11.97
CA ARG A 275 -8.49 3.92 -13.12
C ARG A 275 -8.73 3.03 -14.34
N GLU A 276 -9.54 1.98 -14.21
CA GLU A 276 -9.87 1.02 -15.27
C GLU A 276 -8.64 0.25 -15.81
N ILE A 277 -7.65 -0.01 -14.94
CA ILE A 277 -6.42 -0.76 -15.27
C ILE A 277 -6.29 -2.08 -14.51
N SER A 278 -7.33 -2.49 -13.77
CA SER A 278 -7.29 -3.68 -12.91
C SER A 278 -7.81 -4.97 -13.58
N THR A 279 -7.91 -5.00 -14.91
CA THR A 279 -8.58 -6.11 -15.64
C THR A 279 -7.92 -7.46 -15.34
N ASP A 280 -6.60 -7.47 -15.23
CA ASP A 280 -5.79 -8.67 -15.02
C ASP A 280 -5.33 -8.81 -13.55
N ASP A 281 -5.81 -7.96 -12.63
CA ASP A 281 -5.42 -8.00 -11.22
C ASP A 281 -6.03 -9.22 -10.51
N GLU A 282 -5.22 -9.86 -9.66
CA GLU A 282 -5.66 -11.04 -8.92
C GLU A 282 -5.31 -10.98 -7.42
N GLY A 283 -5.75 -11.98 -6.67
CA GLY A 283 -5.23 -12.24 -5.33
C GLY A 283 -3.98 -13.08 -5.44
N ASN A 284 -2.96 -12.77 -4.64
CA ASN A 284 -1.70 -13.53 -4.61
C ASN A 284 -1.85 -15.02 -4.25
N LYS A 285 -3.05 -15.48 -3.87
CA LYS A 285 -3.41 -16.89 -3.76
C LYS A 285 -3.18 -17.70 -5.04
N VAL A 286 -3.14 -17.06 -6.19
CA VAL A 286 -2.87 -17.74 -7.47
C VAL A 286 -1.44 -18.24 -7.59
N LEU A 287 -0.55 -17.75 -6.72
CA LEU A 287 0.83 -18.23 -6.58
C LEU A 287 0.96 -19.35 -5.56
N LEU A 288 -0.10 -19.72 -4.84
CA LEU A 288 -0.02 -20.72 -3.79
C LEU A 288 0.01 -22.12 -4.41
N PRO A 289 0.94 -22.99 -3.97
CA PRO A 289 1.01 -24.35 -4.48
C PRO A 289 -0.25 -25.14 -4.10
N THR A 290 -0.63 -26.11 -4.93
CA THR A 290 -1.67 -27.09 -4.56
C THR A 290 -1.15 -28.04 -3.49
N VAL A 291 -1.99 -28.38 -2.51
CA VAL A 291 -1.70 -29.35 -1.44
C VAL A 291 -2.19 -30.72 -1.83
#